data_AF-X0UQS0-F1
#
_entry.id   AF-X0UQS0-F1
#
_cell.length_a   1.000
_cell.length_b   1.000
_cell.length_c   1.000
_cell.angle_alpha   90.00
_cell.angle_beta   90.00
_cell.angle_gamma   90.00
#
_symmetry.space_group_name_H-M   'P 1'
#
loop_
_entity.id
_entity.type
_entity.pdbx_description
1 polymer ?
#
loop_
_entity_poly.entity_id
_entity_poly.type
_entity_poly.pdbx_seq_one_letter_code
_entity_poly.pdbx_strand_id
1 'polypeptide(L)'
;IALDFFRKLWEAPIEKICLENPKGCASPTIVKYSQEIQPYFFGDRDIKTTWLWLKNLTYLQHFSEETLFDRRTHTEKPEPISIDNTPRKKKRYFCDAKIRNQKIRSQTFPGIAKAMAEQWG
;
A
#
# COMPACT_ATOMS: atom_id res chain seq x y z
N ILE A 1 12.14 -19.00 -6.00
CA ILE A 1 12.25 -17.59 -6.51
C ILE A 1 11.27 -16.72 -5.71
N ALA A 2 11.44 -15.40 -5.59
CA ALA A 2 10.73 -14.44 -4.70
C ALA A 2 9.34 -14.81 -4.10
N LEU A 3 8.42 -15.42 -4.86
CA LEU A 3 7.16 -15.96 -4.33
C LEU A 3 7.34 -17.04 -3.24
N ASP A 4 8.35 -17.90 -3.34
CA ASP A 4 8.67 -18.88 -2.30
C ASP A 4 9.13 -18.19 -1.02
N PHE A 5 9.84 -17.07 -1.14
CA PHE A 5 10.25 -16.27 0.02
C PHE A 5 9.03 -15.61 0.66
N PHE A 6 8.12 -15.04 -0.14
CA PHE A 6 6.85 -14.52 0.35
C PHE A 6 6.04 -15.61 1.09
N ARG A 7 5.93 -16.81 0.51
CA ARG A 7 5.26 -17.95 1.15
C ARG A 7 5.90 -18.29 2.49
N LYS A 8 7.23 -18.40 2.55
CA LYS A 8 7.97 -18.67 3.79
C LYS A 8 7.69 -17.63 4.88
N LEU A 9 7.62 -16.34 4.51
CA LEU A 9 7.29 -15.28 5.47
C LEU A 9 5.84 -15.39 5.95
N TRP A 10 4.90 -15.70 5.06
CA TRP A 10 3.48 -15.81 5.41
C TRP A 10 3.18 -17.03 6.30
N GLU A 11 3.81 -18.16 6.00
CA GLU A 11 3.65 -19.43 6.73
C GLU A 11 4.54 -19.51 7.98
N ALA A 12 5.35 -18.48 8.25
CA ALA A 12 6.20 -18.46 9.43
C ALA A 12 5.37 -18.68 10.71
N PRO A 13 5.91 -19.39 11.70
CA PRO A 13 5.24 -19.65 12.99
C PRO A 13 5.29 -18.41 13.89
N ILE A 14 4.92 -17.26 13.34
CA ILE A 14 4.78 -15.97 14.02
C ILE A 14 3.28 -15.69 14.15
N GLU A 15 2.88 -15.25 15.35
CA GLU A 15 1.47 -15.01 15.67
C GLU A 15 0.90 -13.83 14.88
N LYS A 16 1.64 -12.71 14.82
CA LYS A 16 1.23 -11.46 14.15
C LYS A 16 2.14 -11.20 12.95
N ILE A 17 1.57 -11.13 11.76
CA ILE A 17 2.33 -10.90 10.52
C ILE A 17 1.62 -9.83 9.69
N CYS A 18 2.38 -8.83 9.25
CA CYS A 18 2.00 -7.93 8.18
C CYS A 18 3.02 -8.07 7.03
N LEU A 19 2.56 -8.44 5.85
CA LEU A 19 3.35 -8.32 4.62
C LEU A 19 2.78 -7.19 3.77
N GLU A 20 3.65 -6.27 3.36
CA GLU A 20 3.33 -5.16 2.46
C GLU A 20 3.95 -5.42 1.09
N ASN A 21 3.16 -5.33 0.02
CA ASN A 21 3.67 -5.43 -1.34
C ASN A 21 2.74 -4.69 -2.32
N PRO A 22 3.26 -4.08 -3.40
CA PRO A 22 2.40 -3.55 -4.45
C PRO A 22 1.51 -4.64 -5.06
N LYS A 23 0.37 -4.22 -5.61
CA LYS A 23 -0.55 -5.09 -6.35
C LYS A 23 0.18 -5.96 -7.37
N GLY A 24 0.06 -7.29 -7.26
CA GLY A 24 0.86 -8.23 -8.05
C GLY A 24 0.41 -9.69 -7.97
N CYS A 25 1.30 -10.61 -8.36
CA CYS A 25 1.01 -12.05 -8.50
C CYS A 25 0.94 -12.84 -7.19
N ALA A 26 1.37 -12.28 -6.06
CA ALA A 26 1.31 -13.01 -4.77
C ALA A 26 -0.13 -13.38 -4.36
N SER A 27 -1.08 -12.48 -4.60
CA SER A 27 -2.50 -12.69 -4.25
C SER A 27 -3.15 -13.88 -4.98
N PRO A 28 -3.09 -13.97 -6.33
CA PRO A 28 -3.65 -15.11 -7.05
C PRO A 28 -2.88 -16.41 -6.87
N THR A 29 -1.61 -16.38 -6.45
CA THR A 29 -0.74 -17.57 -6.40
C THR A 29 -0.60 -18.20 -5.02
N ILE A 30 -0.61 -17.40 -3.94
CA ILE A 30 -0.31 -17.87 -2.58
C ILE A 30 -1.53 -17.72 -1.68
N VAL A 31 -1.95 -16.48 -1.44
CA VAL A 31 -3.08 -16.16 -0.55
C VAL A 31 -3.64 -14.80 -0.92
N LYS A 32 -4.97 -14.65 -0.89
CA LYS A 32 -5.62 -13.37 -1.18
C LYS A 32 -5.19 -12.32 -0.15
N TYR A 33 -4.91 -11.10 -0.62
CA TYR A 33 -4.62 -9.97 0.27
C TYR A 33 -5.79 -9.69 1.22
N SER A 34 -5.48 -9.17 2.40
CA SER A 34 -6.47 -8.84 3.43
C SER A 34 -7.02 -7.43 3.24
N GLN A 35 -6.14 -6.47 2.91
CA GLN A 35 -6.51 -5.06 2.79
C GLN A 35 -5.78 -4.39 1.61
N GLU A 36 -6.48 -3.53 0.86
CA GLU A 36 -5.88 -2.65 -0.14
C GLU A 36 -5.79 -1.23 0.44
N ILE A 37 -4.62 -0.60 0.33
CA ILE A 37 -4.36 0.73 0.85
C ILE A 37 -3.70 1.64 -0.19
N GLN A 38 -3.75 2.96 0.07
CA GLN A 38 -3.11 4.00 -0.73
C GLN A 38 -2.33 4.95 0.19
N PRO A 39 -1.22 5.56 -0.27
CA PRO A 39 -0.45 6.51 0.53
C PRO A 39 -1.28 7.71 0.99
N TYR A 40 -2.14 8.24 0.12
CA TYR A 40 -3.00 9.37 0.46
C TYR A 40 -4.03 9.07 1.54
N PHE A 41 -4.25 7.80 1.92
CA PHE A 41 -5.09 7.46 3.07
C PHE A 41 -4.43 7.84 4.41
N PHE A 42 -3.11 8.04 4.43
CA PHE A 42 -2.31 8.22 5.66
C PHE A 42 -1.47 9.50 5.64
N GLY A 43 -1.82 10.47 4.81
CA GLY A 43 -1.15 11.78 4.78
C GLY A 43 -0.19 12.00 3.60
N ASP A 44 0.26 10.95 2.92
CA ASP A 44 1.21 11.09 1.82
C ASP A 44 0.48 11.37 0.50
N ARG A 45 0.72 12.53 -0.14
CA ARG A 45 0.04 12.92 -1.41
C ARG A 45 0.54 12.15 -2.64
N ASP A 46 0.48 10.82 -2.56
CA ASP A 46 0.92 9.88 -3.59
C ASP A 46 -0.12 8.79 -3.85
N ILE A 47 -0.05 8.20 -5.04
CA ILE A 47 -0.85 7.03 -5.43
C ILE A 47 0.09 5.88 -5.73
N LYS A 48 -0.11 4.81 -4.97
CA LYS A 48 0.54 3.52 -5.17
C LYS A 48 -0.34 2.46 -4.50
N THR A 49 -1.07 1.70 -5.31
CA THR A 49 -1.90 0.63 -4.79
C THR A 49 -1.02 -0.44 -4.16
N THR A 50 -1.12 -0.53 -2.84
CA THR A 50 -0.40 -1.48 -2.01
C THR A 50 -1.39 -2.44 -1.36
N TRP A 51 -1.01 -3.70 -1.30
CA TRP A 51 -1.76 -4.75 -0.63
C TRP A 51 -1.07 -5.15 0.67
N LEU A 52 -1.88 -5.39 1.69
CA LEU A 52 -1.46 -5.92 2.98
C LEU A 52 -2.01 -7.33 3.17
N TRP A 53 -1.15 -8.22 3.65
CA TRP A 53 -1.53 -9.54 4.14
C TRP A 53 -1.36 -9.55 5.65
N LEU A 54 -2.47 -9.69 6.36
CA LEU A 54 -2.53 -9.55 7.80
C LEU A 54 -2.90 -10.88 8.43
N LYS A 55 -2.06 -11.36 9.35
CA LYS A 55 -2.30 -12.54 10.19
C LYS A 55 -2.43 -12.07 11.63
N ASN A 56 -3.58 -12.33 12.25
CA ASN A 56 -3.93 -11.90 13.62
C ASN A 56 -3.63 -10.41 13.91
N LEU A 57 -3.77 -9.55 12.90
CA LEU A 57 -3.69 -8.10 13.01
C LEU A 57 -5.00 -7.48 12.55
N THR A 58 -5.40 -6.40 13.21
CA THR A 58 -6.54 -5.60 12.77
C THR A 58 -6.20 -4.84 11.49
N TYR A 59 -7.21 -4.58 10.65
CA TYR A 59 -7.02 -3.74 9.46
C TYR A 59 -6.47 -2.38 9.84
N LEU A 60 -5.52 -1.89 9.05
CA LEU A 60 -4.91 -0.59 9.24
C LEU A 60 -5.99 0.50 9.05
N GLN A 61 -6.31 1.21 10.13
CA GLN A 61 -7.43 2.14 10.15
C GLN A 61 -7.07 3.43 9.41
N HIS A 62 -8.02 3.91 8.61
CA HIS A 62 -7.90 5.18 7.90
C HIS A 62 -9.28 5.80 7.70
N PHE A 63 -9.35 7.12 7.79
CA PHE A 63 -10.62 7.86 7.76
C PHE A 63 -10.58 8.97 6.72
N SER A 64 -11.55 8.94 5.81
CA SER A 64 -11.72 9.97 4.76
C SER A 64 -12.26 11.29 5.31
N GLU A 65 -13.05 11.20 6.37
CA GLU A 65 -13.71 12.32 7.03
C GLU A 65 -13.42 12.26 8.53
N GLU A 66 -13.54 13.39 9.21
CA GLU A 66 -13.40 13.48 10.66
C GLU A 66 -14.75 13.20 11.32
N THR A 67 -14.74 12.34 12.33
CA THR A 67 -15.92 12.00 13.13
C THR A 67 -15.72 12.50 14.56
N LEU A 68 -16.71 12.30 15.44
CA LEU A 68 -16.59 12.63 16.86
C LEU A 68 -15.47 11.85 17.56
N PHE A 69 -15.12 10.67 17.05
CA PHE A 69 -14.16 9.75 17.67
C PHE A 69 -12.89 9.55 16.84
N ASP A 70 -12.93 9.83 15.54
CA ASP A 70 -11.86 9.54 14.60
C ASP A 70 -11.39 10.79 13.89
N ARG A 71 -10.07 10.96 13.80
CA ARG A 71 -9.48 12.06 13.02
C ARG A 71 -9.30 11.65 11.57
N ARG A 72 -9.53 12.60 10.66
CA ARG A 72 -9.26 12.41 9.24
C ARG A 72 -7.77 12.14 9.02
N THR A 73 -7.46 11.02 8.36
CA THR A 73 -6.09 10.64 7.97
C THR A 73 -5.82 10.88 6.49
N HIS A 74 -6.89 11.00 5.68
CA HIS A 74 -6.76 11.11 4.23
C HIS A 74 -6.34 12.53 3.81
N THR A 75 -5.34 12.60 2.93
CA THR A 75 -5.06 13.82 2.15
C THR A 75 -5.84 13.84 0.84
N GLU A 76 -5.76 14.97 0.14
CA GLU A 76 -6.30 15.07 -1.20
C GLU A 76 -5.63 14.06 -2.14
N LYS A 77 -6.45 13.38 -2.92
CA LYS A 77 -5.98 12.46 -3.95
C LYS A 77 -5.14 13.23 -4.98
N PRO A 78 -3.87 12.84 -5.22
CA PRO A 78 -3.00 13.59 -6.11
C PRO A 78 -3.45 13.47 -7.56
N GLU A 79 -3.17 14.53 -8.32
CA GLU A 79 -3.35 14.56 -9.76
C GLU A 79 -2.27 13.74 -10.48
N PRO A 80 -2.58 13.17 -11.66
CA PRO A 80 -1.58 12.47 -12.44
C PRO A 80 -0.52 13.44 -13.00
N ILE A 81 0.75 13.06 -12.92
CA ILE A 81 1.89 13.81 -13.47
C ILE A 81 1.76 13.97 -15.00
N SER A 82 1.25 12.94 -15.67
CA SER A 82 0.97 13.00 -17.11
C SER A 82 -0.16 12.04 -17.48
N ILE A 83 -0.76 12.29 -18.64
CA ILE A 83 -1.77 11.42 -19.22
C ILE A 83 -1.24 10.99 -20.58
N ASP A 84 -1.15 9.69 -20.83
CA ASP A 84 -0.70 9.22 -22.13
C ASP A 84 -1.69 9.62 -23.23
N ASN A 85 -1.16 9.99 -24.40
CA ASN A 85 -1.92 10.10 -25.64
C ASN A 85 -2.18 8.72 -26.27
N THR A 86 -2.71 7.79 -25.48
CA THR A 86 -3.21 6.49 -25.96
C THR A 86 -4.74 6.50 -25.92
N PRO A 87 -5.43 5.60 -26.67
CA PRO A 87 -6.90 5.53 -26.64
C PRO A 87 -7.47 5.34 -25.22
N ARG A 88 -6.71 4.72 -24.33
CA ARG A 88 -7.07 4.49 -22.92
C ARG A 88 -6.75 5.67 -21.99
N LYS A 89 -6.10 6.74 -22.49
CA LYS A 89 -5.69 7.93 -21.72
C LYS A 89 -5.12 7.59 -20.34
N LYS A 90 -4.16 6.65 -20.30
CA LYS A 90 -3.67 6.11 -19.02
C LYS A 90 -2.97 7.22 -18.22
N LYS A 91 -3.53 7.53 -17.05
CA LYS A 91 -2.97 8.43 -16.04
C LYS A 91 -1.65 7.86 -15.50
N ARG A 92 -0.62 8.71 -15.40
CA ARG A 92 0.70 8.38 -14.88
C ARG A 92 0.93 9.11 -13.56
N TYR A 93 1.25 8.34 -12.53
CA TYR A 93 1.64 8.86 -11.21
C TYR A 93 3.14 8.68 -11.01
N PHE A 94 3.67 9.11 -9.86
CA PHE A 94 5.07 8.90 -9.47
C PHE A 94 5.53 7.45 -9.69
N CYS A 95 4.66 6.49 -9.35
CA CYS A 95 4.89 5.06 -9.53
C CYS A 95 4.68 4.53 -10.96
N ASP A 96 4.35 5.35 -11.96
CA ASP A 96 4.26 4.93 -13.37
C ASP A 96 5.13 5.80 -14.31
N ALA A 97 5.61 6.95 -13.83
CA ALA A 97 6.36 7.90 -14.64
C ALA A 97 7.69 7.31 -15.15
N LYS A 98 8.25 7.95 -16.19
CA LYS A 98 9.42 7.52 -16.97
C LYS A 98 10.69 7.19 -16.14
N ILE A 99 10.71 7.54 -14.86
CA ILE A 99 11.79 7.26 -13.91
C ILE A 99 11.50 5.95 -13.17
N ARG A 100 11.89 4.82 -13.77
CA ARG A 100 11.81 3.48 -13.14
C ARG A 100 12.97 3.23 -12.16
N ASN A 101 13.12 4.08 -11.14
CA ASN A 101 14.12 3.82 -10.11
C ASN A 101 13.58 2.83 -9.07
N GLN A 102 14.09 1.60 -9.07
CA GLN A 102 13.66 0.54 -8.16
C GLN A 102 13.88 0.91 -6.68
N LYS A 103 15.00 1.56 -6.35
CA LYS A 103 15.36 1.92 -4.96
C LYS A 103 14.38 2.91 -4.34
N ILE A 104 13.87 3.83 -5.14
CA ILE A 104 12.89 4.83 -4.69
C ILE A 104 11.52 4.15 -4.51
N ARG A 105 11.16 3.26 -5.45
CA ARG A 105 9.87 2.56 -5.44
C ARG A 105 9.77 1.47 -4.38
N SER A 106 10.90 0.99 -3.84
CA SER A 106 10.92 0.04 -2.73
C SER A 106 10.85 0.70 -1.36
N GLN A 107 10.88 2.03 -1.28
CA GLN A 107 10.68 2.73 -0.01
C GLN A 107 9.20 2.76 0.36
N THR A 108 8.91 2.53 1.63
CA THR A 108 7.59 2.68 2.23
C THR A 108 7.31 4.16 2.48
N PHE A 109 6.03 4.55 2.37
CA PHE A 109 5.65 5.93 2.62
C PHE A 109 5.60 6.24 4.14
N PRO A 110 6.09 7.41 4.57
CA PRO A 110 6.16 7.77 5.99
C PRO A 110 4.83 7.71 6.73
N GLY A 111 3.73 8.15 6.11
CA GLY A 111 2.40 8.13 6.71
C GLY A 111 1.89 6.71 6.96
N ILE A 112 2.08 5.80 5.99
CA ILE A 112 1.77 4.36 6.17
C ILE A 112 2.62 3.77 7.30
N ALA A 113 3.93 4.02 7.27
CA ALA A 113 4.85 3.48 8.28
C ALA A 113 4.48 3.98 9.69
N LYS A 114 4.15 5.26 9.82
CA LYS A 114 3.69 5.86 11.08
C LYS A 114 2.37 5.22 11.55
N ALA A 115 1.39 5.05 10.66
CA ALA A 115 0.13 4.42 11.00
C ALA A 115 0.30 2.96 11.47
N MET A 116 1.18 2.20 10.81
CA MET A 116 1.52 0.84 11.23
C MET A 116 2.13 0.82 12.64
N ALA A 117 3.09 1.71 12.91
CA ALA A 117 3.75 1.81 14.21
C ALA A 117 2.79 2.27 15.32
N GLU A 118 1.91 3.23 15.04
CA GLU A 118 0.93 3.73 16.01
C GLU A 118 -0.14 2.70 16.34
N GLN A 119 -0.59 1.92 15.35
CA GLN A 119 -1.68 0.96 15.54
C GLN A 119 -1.22 -0.42 16.03
N TRP A 120 -0.09 -0.93 15.53
CA TRP A 120 0.36 -2.29 15.81
C TRP A 120 1.55 -2.36 16.79
N GLY A 121 2.19 -1.22 17.09
CA GLY A 121 3.41 -1.13 17.92
C GLY A 121 4.68 -1.39 17.12
#